data_AF-Q2G2F3-F1
#
_entry.id   AF-Q2G2F3-F1
#
_cell.length_a   1.000
_cell.length_b   1.000
_cell.length_c   1.000
_cell.angle_alpha   90.00
_cell.angle_beta   90.00
_cell.angle_gamma   90.00
#
_symmetry.space_group_name_H-M   'P 1'
#
loop_
_entity.id
_entity.type
_entity.pdbx_description
1 polymer ?
#
loop_
_entity_poly.entity_id
_entity_poly.type
_entity_poly.pdbx_seq_one_letter_code
_entity_poly.pdbx_strand_id
1 'polypeptide(L)'
;MKKLYTSYGTYGFLHQIKINNPTHQLFQFSASDTSVIFEETDGETVLKSPSIYEVIKEIGEFSEHHFYCAIFIPSTEDHAYQLEKKLISVDDNFRNFGGFKSYRLLRPAKGTTYKIYFGFADRHAYEDFKQSDAFNDHFSKDALSHYFGSSGQHSSYFERYLYPIKE
;
A
#
# COMPACT_ATOMS: atom_id res chain seq x y z
N MET A 1 -7.97 12.00 -11.55
CA MET A 1 -6.79 11.49 -10.83
C MET A 1 -7.20 10.19 -10.18
N LYS A 2 -6.44 9.10 -10.37
CA LYS A 2 -6.78 7.80 -9.79
C LYS A 2 -6.71 7.85 -8.26
N LYS A 3 -7.64 7.17 -7.61
CA LYS A 3 -7.69 6.98 -6.16
C LYS A 3 -7.62 5.49 -5.85
N LEU A 4 -7.06 5.18 -4.70
CA LEU A 4 -7.08 3.83 -4.13
C LEU A 4 -7.93 3.83 -2.86
N TYR A 5 -8.99 3.03 -2.89
CA TYR A 5 -9.93 2.84 -1.80
C TYR A 5 -9.63 1.51 -1.12
N THR A 6 -9.55 1.48 0.20
CA THR A 6 -9.25 0.24 0.94
C THR A 6 -10.23 0.06 2.10
N SER A 7 -10.80 -1.13 2.21
CA SER A 7 -11.62 -1.54 3.36
C SER A 7 -11.09 -2.83 3.97
N TYR A 8 -11.31 -2.97 5.28
CA TYR A 8 -10.94 -4.13 6.07
C TYR A 8 -12.20 -4.76 6.65
N GLY A 9 -12.23 -6.09 6.79
CA GLY A 9 -13.41 -6.78 7.29
C GLY A 9 -13.27 -8.29 7.24
N THR A 10 -14.36 -8.99 7.53
CA THR A 10 -14.40 -10.46 7.39
C THR A 10 -14.38 -10.85 5.92
N TYR A 11 -13.78 -12.00 5.61
CA TYR A 11 -13.73 -12.53 4.25
C TYR A 11 -15.11 -12.55 3.58
N GLY A 12 -16.12 -13.14 4.24
CA GLY A 12 -17.45 -13.28 3.68
C GLY A 12 -18.13 -11.94 3.36
N PHE A 13 -17.97 -10.92 4.23
CA PHE A 13 -18.53 -9.59 3.98
C PHE A 13 -17.88 -8.93 2.75
N LEU A 14 -16.55 -8.94 2.67
CA LEU A 14 -15.84 -8.33 1.54
C LEU A 14 -16.05 -9.11 0.23
N HIS A 15 -16.09 -10.43 0.31
CA HIS A 15 -16.36 -11.29 -0.84
C HIS A 15 -17.76 -11.05 -1.41
N GLN A 16 -18.76 -10.85 -0.54
CA GLN A 16 -20.11 -10.48 -0.98
C GLN A 16 -20.14 -9.13 -1.70
N ILE A 17 -19.34 -8.14 -1.26
CA ILE A 17 -19.20 -6.87 -1.98
C ILE A 17 -18.64 -7.11 -3.38
N LYS A 18 -17.59 -7.94 -3.51
CA LYS A 18 -17.00 -8.28 -4.80
C LYS A 18 -18.01 -8.94 -5.75
N ILE A 19 -18.73 -9.97 -5.28
CA ILE A 19 -19.74 -10.69 -6.08
C ILE A 19 -20.86 -9.74 -6.54
N ASN A 20 -21.32 -8.84 -5.66
CA ASN A 20 -22.44 -7.96 -5.97
C ASN A 20 -22.09 -6.82 -6.94
N ASN A 21 -20.81 -6.57 -7.19
CA ASN A 21 -20.34 -5.44 -7.99
C ASN A 21 -19.35 -5.90 -9.08
N PRO A 22 -19.77 -6.78 -10.03
CA PRO A 22 -18.87 -7.38 -11.03
C PRO A 22 -18.30 -6.38 -12.04
N THR A 23 -18.87 -5.19 -12.14
CA THR A 23 -18.35 -4.10 -12.99
C THR A 23 -17.20 -3.33 -12.33
N HIS A 24 -16.96 -3.55 -11.04
CA HIS A 24 -15.87 -2.92 -10.29
C HIS A 24 -14.69 -3.89 -10.19
N GLN A 25 -13.49 -3.40 -10.50
CA GLN A 25 -12.27 -4.19 -10.38
C GLN A 25 -11.78 -4.19 -8.92
N LEU A 26 -12.33 -5.10 -8.14
CA LEU A 26 -12.04 -5.26 -6.72
C LEU A 26 -11.03 -6.38 -6.51
N PHE A 27 -9.95 -6.07 -5.80
CA PHE A 27 -8.94 -7.04 -5.41
C PHE A 27 -9.06 -7.37 -3.93
N GLN A 28 -9.24 -8.66 -3.62
CA GLN A 28 -9.41 -9.13 -2.25
C GLN A 28 -8.23 -10.00 -1.82
N PHE A 29 -7.74 -9.77 -0.60
CA PHE A 29 -6.60 -10.48 -0.02
C PHE A 29 -6.86 -10.85 1.44
N SER A 30 -6.15 -11.87 1.90
CA SER A 30 -6.07 -12.18 3.34
C SER A 30 -4.92 -11.42 4.00
N ALA A 31 -5.12 -10.97 5.23
CA ALA A 31 -4.09 -10.48 6.13
C ALA A 31 -4.10 -11.33 7.42
N SER A 32 -3.20 -11.04 8.36
CA SER A 32 -3.01 -11.83 9.59
C SER A 32 -4.27 -12.06 10.43
N ASP A 33 -5.14 -11.06 10.51
CA ASP A 33 -6.26 -10.97 11.46
C ASP A 33 -7.55 -10.49 10.78
N THR A 34 -7.52 -10.25 9.47
CA THR A 34 -8.62 -9.65 8.72
C THR A 34 -8.50 -9.97 7.22
N SER A 35 -9.51 -9.64 6.45
CA SER A 35 -9.42 -9.55 4.99
C SER A 35 -9.35 -8.09 4.56
N VAL A 36 -8.71 -7.86 3.42
CA VAL A 36 -8.58 -6.55 2.81
C VAL A 36 -9.20 -6.62 1.43
N ILE A 37 -9.97 -5.59 1.08
CA ILE A 37 -10.40 -5.35 -0.29
C ILE A 37 -9.96 -3.96 -0.68
N PHE A 38 -9.49 -3.81 -1.90
CA PHE A 38 -9.21 -2.49 -2.45
C PHE A 38 -9.63 -2.37 -3.91
N GLU A 39 -9.83 -1.11 -4.29
CA GLU A 39 -10.18 -0.69 -5.64
C GLU A 39 -9.27 0.47 -6.01
N GLU A 40 -8.65 0.40 -7.18
CA GLU A 40 -7.99 1.55 -7.80
C GLU A 40 -8.85 2.02 -8.98
N THR A 41 -9.38 3.24 -8.88
CA THR A 41 -10.29 3.79 -9.89
C THR A 41 -10.25 5.32 -9.89
N ASP A 42 -10.57 5.94 -11.02
CA ASP A 42 -10.80 7.38 -11.14
C ASP A 42 -12.28 7.77 -10.91
N GLY A 43 -13.17 6.77 -10.82
CA GLY A 43 -14.59 6.93 -10.55
C GLY A 43 -14.98 6.80 -9.08
N GLU A 44 -16.26 6.55 -8.86
CA GLU A 44 -16.82 6.23 -7.55
C GLU A 44 -16.55 4.77 -7.18
N THR A 45 -16.27 4.53 -5.90
CA THR A 45 -16.10 3.18 -5.36
C THR A 45 -17.39 2.66 -4.75
N VAL A 46 -17.58 1.34 -4.82
CA VAL A 46 -18.66 0.63 -4.12
C VAL A 46 -18.34 0.35 -2.65
N LEU A 47 -17.09 0.55 -2.24
CA LEU A 47 -16.67 0.34 -0.85
C LEU A 47 -17.28 1.40 0.06
N LYS A 48 -17.88 0.97 1.18
CA LYS A 48 -18.46 1.86 2.18
C LYS A 48 -17.42 2.30 3.20
N SER A 49 -17.33 3.61 3.42
CA SER A 49 -16.38 4.24 4.35
C SER A 49 -14.92 3.74 4.23
N PRO A 50 -14.36 3.63 3.01
CA PRO A 50 -13.00 3.14 2.82
C PRO A 50 -11.97 4.14 3.34
N SER A 51 -10.76 3.66 3.60
CA SER A 51 -9.58 4.52 3.61
C SER A 51 -9.31 4.99 2.18
N ILE A 52 -9.18 6.30 1.97
CA ILE A 52 -9.05 6.91 0.64
C ILE A 52 -7.65 7.47 0.46
N TYR A 53 -7.02 7.11 -0.65
CA TYR A 53 -5.71 7.62 -1.04
C TYR A 53 -5.72 8.13 -2.48
N GLU A 54 -4.93 9.16 -2.74
CA GLU A 54 -4.56 9.57 -4.10
C GLU A 54 -3.33 8.77 -4.56
N VAL A 55 -3.35 8.31 -5.81
CA VAL A 55 -2.20 7.60 -6.40
C VAL A 55 -1.21 8.61 -6.97
N ILE A 56 -0.05 8.71 -6.33
CA ILE A 56 1.02 9.67 -6.69
C ILE A 56 1.98 9.07 -7.70
N LYS A 57 2.33 7.79 -7.52
CA LYS A 57 3.21 7.05 -8.42
C LYS A 57 2.69 5.62 -8.55
N GLU A 58 2.69 5.12 -9.78
CA GLU A 58 2.15 3.82 -10.15
C GLU A 58 3.13 3.09 -11.06
N ILE A 59 3.29 1.79 -10.78
CA ILE A 59 4.16 0.89 -11.52
C ILE A 59 3.47 -0.47 -11.58
N GLY A 60 3.31 -1.01 -12.78
CA GLY A 60 2.70 -2.33 -12.98
C GLY A 60 1.24 -2.39 -12.53
N GLU A 61 0.63 -3.55 -12.77
CA GLU A 61 -0.79 -3.78 -12.50
C GLU A 61 -1.01 -4.53 -11.19
N PHE A 62 -2.15 -4.27 -10.56
CA PHE A 62 -2.63 -5.11 -9.48
C PHE A 62 -3.09 -6.48 -10.00
N SER A 63 -2.92 -7.52 -9.17
CA SER A 63 -3.39 -8.88 -9.46
C SER A 63 -3.70 -9.61 -8.17
N GLU A 64 -4.78 -10.38 -8.16
CA GLU A 64 -5.17 -11.21 -7.01
C GLU A 64 -4.18 -12.35 -6.72
N HIS A 65 -3.29 -12.64 -7.67
CA HIS A 65 -2.29 -13.69 -7.55
C HIS A 65 -0.95 -13.20 -6.97
N HIS A 66 -0.79 -11.89 -6.73
CA HIS A 66 0.44 -11.34 -6.18
C HIS A 66 0.38 -11.21 -4.67
N PHE A 67 1.54 -11.33 -4.04
CA PHE A 67 1.75 -10.93 -2.66
C PHE A 67 1.92 -9.40 -2.60
N TYR A 68 1.38 -8.77 -1.56
CA TYR A 68 1.61 -7.35 -1.31
C TYR A 68 2.12 -7.07 0.10
N CYS A 69 3.10 -6.19 0.22
CA CYS A 69 3.37 -5.47 1.46
C CYS A 69 2.76 -4.07 1.38
N ALA A 70 1.91 -3.74 2.35
CA ALA A 70 1.46 -2.39 2.63
C ALA A 70 2.33 -1.77 3.72
N ILE A 71 3.08 -0.73 3.39
CA ILE A 71 3.87 0.04 4.36
C ILE A 71 3.09 1.30 4.72
N PHE A 72 2.86 1.52 6.01
CA PHE A 72 2.22 2.72 6.53
C PHE A 72 3.30 3.63 7.09
N ILE A 73 3.42 4.83 6.52
CA ILE A 73 4.49 5.77 6.81
C ILE A 73 3.88 7.01 7.46
N PRO A 74 4.01 7.17 8.79
CA PRO A 74 3.48 8.35 9.45
C PRO A 74 4.28 9.59 9.08
N SER A 75 3.62 10.75 9.15
CA SER A 75 4.28 12.04 9.07
C SER A 75 3.49 13.08 9.86
N THR A 76 4.05 14.27 10.05
CA THR A 76 3.33 15.45 10.55
C THR A 76 2.93 16.35 9.39
N GLU A 77 2.03 17.29 9.63
CA GLU A 77 1.64 18.29 8.61
C GLU A 77 2.86 19.07 8.09
N ASP A 78 3.81 19.39 8.98
CA ASP A 78 5.05 20.12 8.66
C ASP A 78 6.09 19.32 7.85
N HIS A 79 5.95 17.98 7.82
CA HIS A 79 6.89 17.07 7.17
C HIS A 79 6.30 16.30 5.98
N ALA A 80 4.98 16.30 5.82
CA ALA A 80 4.27 15.51 4.82
C ALA A 80 4.74 15.83 3.39
N TYR A 81 4.97 17.11 3.08
CA TYR A 81 5.43 17.52 1.75
C TYR A 81 6.87 17.05 1.46
N GLN A 82 7.76 17.13 2.44
CA GLN A 82 9.16 16.72 2.31
C GLN A 82 9.27 15.19 2.20
N LEU A 83 8.46 14.45 2.96
CA LEU A 83 8.34 13.00 2.84
C LEU A 83 7.89 12.60 1.43
N GLU A 84 6.82 13.21 0.92
CA GLU A 84 6.33 12.91 -0.42
C GLU A 84 7.38 13.20 -1.49
N LYS A 85 8.05 14.37 -1.42
CA LYS A 85 9.14 14.69 -2.34
C LYS A 85 10.28 13.66 -2.28
N LYS A 86 10.67 13.23 -1.08
CA LYS A 86 11.67 12.17 -0.90
C LYS A 86 11.22 10.89 -1.60
N LEU A 87 10.01 10.42 -1.34
CA LEU A 87 9.48 9.18 -1.91
C LEU A 87 9.26 9.25 -3.44
N ILE A 88 8.86 10.40 -3.98
CA ILE A 88 8.78 10.63 -5.44
C ILE A 88 10.17 10.57 -6.08
N SER A 89 11.19 11.13 -5.40
CA SER A 89 12.56 11.21 -5.92
C SER A 89 13.32 9.87 -5.94
N VAL A 90 12.79 8.84 -5.26
CA VAL A 90 13.40 7.50 -5.29
C VAL A 90 13.33 6.96 -6.72
N ASP A 91 14.48 6.55 -7.23
CA ASP A 91 14.57 5.91 -8.53
C ASP A 91 13.81 4.58 -8.56
N ASP A 92 13.57 4.08 -9.76
CA ASP A 92 12.76 2.89 -9.97
C ASP A 92 13.57 1.60 -10.05
N ASN A 93 14.81 1.58 -9.55
CA ASN A 93 15.69 0.42 -9.65
C ASN A 93 15.15 -0.80 -8.89
N PHE A 94 14.30 -0.58 -7.88
CA PHE A 94 13.61 -1.67 -7.17
C PHE A 94 12.75 -2.54 -8.09
N ARG A 95 12.34 -2.04 -9.27
CA ARG A 95 11.59 -2.81 -10.28
C ARG A 95 12.39 -3.98 -10.88
N ASN A 96 13.72 -3.91 -10.79
CA ASN A 96 14.61 -4.93 -11.34
C ASN A 96 14.86 -6.11 -10.37
N PHE A 97 14.33 -6.04 -9.14
CA PHE A 97 14.46 -7.14 -8.18
C PHE A 97 13.64 -8.35 -8.64
N GLY A 98 14.21 -9.53 -8.41
CA GLY A 98 13.56 -10.80 -8.73
C GLY A 98 12.15 -10.87 -8.12
N GLY A 99 11.16 -11.20 -8.94
CA GLY A 99 9.78 -11.35 -8.48
C GLY A 99 9.00 -10.06 -8.27
N PHE A 100 9.57 -8.86 -8.47
CA PHE A 100 8.81 -7.60 -8.43
C PHE A 100 7.63 -7.63 -9.42
N LYS A 101 6.48 -7.05 -9.04
CA LYS A 101 5.26 -6.99 -9.86
C LYS A 101 4.68 -5.59 -10.00
N SER A 102 4.57 -4.86 -8.90
CA SER A 102 3.90 -3.56 -8.91
C SER A 102 4.31 -2.69 -7.74
N TYR A 103 4.10 -1.38 -7.87
CA TYR A 103 4.29 -0.40 -6.81
C TYR A 103 3.20 0.67 -6.85
N ARG A 104 2.79 1.14 -5.67
CA ARG A 104 2.00 2.37 -5.50
C ARG A 104 2.59 3.24 -4.41
N LEU A 105 2.80 4.51 -4.70
CA LEU A 105 2.95 5.57 -3.69
C LEU A 105 1.62 6.28 -3.51
N LEU A 106 1.11 6.30 -2.28
CA LEU A 106 -0.25 6.73 -1.97
C LEU A 106 -0.26 7.86 -0.93
N ARG A 107 -0.84 8.99 -1.31
CA ARG A 107 -1.10 10.13 -0.41
C ARG A 107 -2.46 9.93 0.27
N PRO A 108 -2.56 10.04 1.60
CA PRO A 108 -3.85 9.93 2.27
C PRO A 108 -4.74 11.11 1.93
N ALA A 109 -6.03 10.87 1.66
CA ALA A 109 -7.01 11.94 1.51
C ALA A 109 -7.36 12.63 2.84
N LYS A 110 -7.09 11.96 3.96
CA LYS A 110 -7.29 12.47 5.33
C LYS A 110 -6.14 12.03 6.23
N GLY A 111 -5.59 12.97 6.99
CA GLY A 111 -4.43 12.74 7.86
C GLY A 111 -3.12 12.75 7.08
N THR A 112 -2.05 12.26 7.71
CA THR A 112 -0.66 12.40 7.23
C THR A 112 0.08 11.08 7.14
N THR A 113 -0.64 9.95 7.20
CA THR A 113 -0.06 8.61 7.04
C THR A 113 -0.07 8.18 5.57
N TYR A 114 1.08 8.29 4.92
CA TYR A 114 1.29 7.78 3.57
C TYR A 114 1.24 6.25 3.56
N LYS A 115 0.94 5.69 2.39
CA LYS A 115 0.96 4.25 2.19
C LYS A 115 1.78 3.91 0.96
N ILE A 116 2.58 2.86 1.06
CA ILE A 116 3.22 2.24 -0.10
C ILE A 116 2.65 0.84 -0.25
N TYR A 117 2.31 0.45 -1.47
CA TYR A 117 2.18 -0.96 -1.82
C TYR A 117 3.40 -1.40 -2.62
N PHE A 118 4.05 -2.46 -2.17
CA PHE A 118 4.97 -3.27 -2.97
C PHE A 118 4.28 -4.59 -3.30
N GLY A 119 4.12 -4.89 -4.59
CA GLY A 119 3.63 -6.17 -5.09
C GLY A 119 4.78 -7.04 -5.59
N PHE A 120 4.83 -8.29 -5.12
CA PHE A 120 5.83 -9.29 -5.47
C PHE A 120 5.15 -10.63 -5.81
N ALA A 121 5.90 -11.53 -6.45
CA ALA A 121 5.44 -12.87 -6.79
C ALA A 121 5.03 -13.67 -5.53
N ASP A 122 5.80 -13.51 -4.44
CA ASP A 122 5.52 -14.10 -3.14
C ASP A 122 6.21 -13.28 -2.03
N ARG A 123 6.00 -13.72 -0.77
CA ARG A 123 6.60 -13.07 0.39
C ARG A 123 8.13 -13.18 0.40
N HIS A 124 8.69 -14.31 -0.03
CA HIS A 124 10.14 -14.52 0.04
C HIS A 124 10.87 -13.50 -0.85
N ALA A 125 10.38 -13.29 -2.07
CA ALA A 125 10.91 -12.28 -2.98
C ALA A 125 10.85 -10.85 -2.39
N TYR A 126 9.78 -10.52 -1.65
CA TYR A 126 9.70 -9.23 -0.94
C TYR A 126 10.70 -9.15 0.22
N GLU A 127 10.86 -10.20 1.03
CA GLU A 127 11.80 -10.19 2.16
C GLU A 127 13.27 -10.09 1.68
N ASP A 128 13.59 -10.63 0.51
CA ASP A 128 14.91 -10.46 -0.14
C ASP A 128 15.11 -9.00 -0.58
N PHE A 129 14.10 -8.39 -1.22
CA PHE A 129 14.14 -6.95 -1.55
C PHE A 129 14.27 -6.09 -0.30
N LYS A 130 13.56 -6.42 0.78
CA LYS A 130 13.58 -5.68 2.05
C LYS A 130 14.96 -5.65 2.71
N GLN A 131 15.80 -6.66 2.45
CA GLN A 131 17.18 -6.72 2.94
C GLN A 131 18.18 -5.93 2.10
N SER A 132 17.77 -5.40 0.95
CA SER A 132 18.64 -4.67 0.04
C SER A 132 18.92 -3.23 0.48
N ASP A 133 20.04 -2.68 0.02
CA ASP A 133 20.37 -1.26 0.20
C ASP A 133 19.28 -0.34 -0.38
N ALA A 134 18.70 -0.69 -1.53
CA ALA A 134 17.63 0.07 -2.14
C ALA A 134 16.40 0.22 -1.23
N PHE A 135 16.07 -0.80 -0.44
CA PHE A 135 15.02 -0.69 0.57
C PHE A 135 15.49 0.08 1.80
N ASN A 136 16.67 -0.28 2.32
CA ASN A 136 17.19 0.28 3.56
C ASN A 136 17.42 1.80 3.47
N ASP A 137 17.88 2.31 2.32
CA ASP A 137 18.21 3.72 2.11
C ASP A 137 16.99 4.62 1.86
N HIS A 138 15.84 4.03 1.54
CA HIS A 138 14.70 4.78 0.98
C HIS A 138 13.34 4.49 1.63
N PHE A 139 13.09 3.25 2.07
CA PHE A 139 11.77 2.81 2.51
C PHE A 139 11.76 2.31 3.95
N SER A 140 12.92 2.00 4.53
CA SER A 140 13.02 1.57 5.92
C SER A 140 12.52 2.61 6.91
N LYS A 141 12.14 2.13 8.09
CA LYS A 141 11.78 3.01 9.22
C LYS A 141 12.90 4.01 9.53
N ASP A 142 14.15 3.56 9.51
CA ASP A 142 15.29 4.40 9.88
C ASP A 142 15.51 5.51 8.83
N ALA A 143 15.44 5.17 7.54
CA ALA A 143 15.56 6.13 6.44
C ALA A 143 14.47 7.20 6.43
N LEU A 144 13.28 6.89 6.97
CA LEU A 144 12.13 7.77 6.96
C LEU A 144 11.82 8.43 8.33
N SER A 145 12.51 8.01 9.39
CA SER A 145 12.21 8.40 10.77
C SER A 145 12.21 9.92 11.00
N HIS A 146 13.05 10.66 10.29
CA HIS A 146 13.14 12.11 10.35
C HIS A 146 11.83 12.84 9.96
N TYR A 147 10.94 12.18 9.20
CA TYR A 147 9.68 12.76 8.76
C TYR A 147 8.50 12.48 9.70
N PHE A 148 8.70 11.63 10.73
CA PHE A 148 7.62 11.18 11.61
C PHE A 148 7.21 12.24 12.64
N GLY A 149 8.08 13.23 12.89
CA GLY A 149 7.93 14.22 13.95
C GLY A 149 8.20 13.66 15.35
N SER A 150 8.11 14.53 16.36
CA SER A 150 8.30 14.16 17.76
C SER A 150 7.12 13.34 18.30
N SER A 151 7.26 12.00 18.26
CA SER A 151 6.66 10.91 19.08
C SER A 151 5.26 11.01 19.74
N GLY A 152 4.46 12.04 19.47
CA GLY A 152 3.16 12.26 20.11
C GLY A 152 1.95 11.93 19.25
N GLN A 153 2.13 11.50 18.00
CA GLN A 153 1.01 11.22 17.09
C GLN A 153 0.87 9.73 16.80
N HIS A 154 -0.39 9.27 16.90
CA HIS A 154 -0.89 7.91 17.05
C HIS A 154 -0.44 6.83 16.04
N SER A 155 0.29 7.17 14.98
CA SER A 155 0.67 6.22 13.93
C SER A 155 2.16 5.95 13.96
N SER A 156 2.53 4.68 14.14
CA SER A 156 3.90 4.21 13.95
C SER A 156 4.10 3.77 12.49
N TYR A 157 5.36 3.73 12.05
CA TYR A 157 5.70 2.96 10.87
C TYR A 157 5.37 1.49 11.12
N PHE A 158 4.59 0.88 10.23
CA PHE A 158 4.34 -0.57 10.27
C PHE A 158 4.07 -1.13 8.88
N GLU A 159 4.23 -2.44 8.78
CA GLU A 159 4.02 -3.20 7.56
C GLU A 159 2.86 -4.18 7.75
N ARG A 160 2.06 -4.35 6.71
CA ARG A 160 1.00 -5.37 6.67
C ARG A 160 1.13 -6.17 5.40
N TYR A 161 1.19 -7.49 5.56
CA TYR A 161 1.32 -8.42 4.46
C TYR A 161 -0.06 -8.90 4.01
N LEU A 162 -0.28 -8.87 2.70
CA LEU A 162 -1.50 -9.30 2.03
C LEU A 162 -1.18 -10.49 1.14
N TYR A 163 -1.87 -11.60 1.38
CA TYR A 163 -1.68 -12.85 0.63
C TYR A 163 -2.86 -13.09 -0.30
N PRO A 164 -2.60 -13.61 -1.52
CA PRO A 164 -3.63 -14.18 -2.39
C PRO A 164 -4.54 -15.12 -1.61
N ILE A 165 -5.84 -15.00 -1.83
CA ILE A 165 -6.81 -15.94 -1.26
C ILE A 165 -6.74 -17.19 -2.14
N LYS A 166 -6.39 -18.33 -1.53
CA LYS A 166 -6.50 -19.63 -2.18
C LYS A 166 -7.97 -20.03 -2.15
N GLU A 167 -8.54 -20.30 -3.32
CA GLU A 167 -9.85 -20.95 -3.43
C GLU A 167 -9.81 -22.39 -2.89
#